data_AF-A0A7S3SZ27-F1
#
_entry.id   AF-A0A7S3SZ27-F1
#
_cell.length_a   1.000
_cell.length_b   1.000
_cell.length_c   1.000
_cell.angle_alpha   90.00
_cell.angle_beta   90.00
_cell.angle_gamma   90.00
#
_symmetry.space_group_name_H-M   'P 1'
#
loop_
_entity.id
_entity.type
_entity.pdbx_description
1 polymer ?
#
loop_
_entity_poly.entity_id
_entity_poly.type
_entity_poly.pdbx_seq_one_letter_code
_entity_poly.pdbx_strand_id
1 'polypeptide(L)'
;DNSELVFVIETCINCKDHVWNTRHDEAKYQEFFTKVSTAITSRIPNALTMRNQIPKSYLPYDLYCNLIPNDDENVPFFQQVARTGSFEVSYKGLLIFSKLQGGYWPNCELVAQKCEAIVRDEAEGRDVSVHLAGSSPNKGVKKMRKTKPTAPPQQPVKQFVEQDQPLRQAEPVQQQQQQQQQQPAQQQSEQQQQDETPIMLKKGTFIQPKPQVVEKMKSMTKETNENKIVKVGSHLKSS
;
A
#
# COMPACT_ATOMS: atom_id res chain seq x y z
N ASP A 1 14.80 -6.95 21.64
CA ASP A 1 14.62 -5.91 20.59
C ASP A 1 13.16 -5.71 20.28
N ASN A 2 12.61 -4.54 20.62
CA ASN A 2 11.28 -4.13 20.18
C ASN A 2 11.37 -3.62 18.74
N SER A 3 11.60 -4.54 17.79
CA SER A 3 11.59 -4.18 16.37
C SER A 3 10.17 -3.72 16.01
N GLU A 4 10.04 -2.49 15.52
CA GLU A 4 8.74 -1.96 15.09
C GLU A 4 8.18 -2.80 13.95
N LEU A 5 6.91 -3.21 14.07
CA LEU A 5 6.23 -4.01 13.05
C LEU A 5 5.65 -3.07 11.99
N VAL A 6 6.47 -2.71 11.01
CA VAL A 6 6.08 -1.75 9.98
C VAL A 6 5.47 -2.45 8.76
N PHE A 7 4.20 -2.16 8.49
CA PHE A 7 3.47 -2.54 7.28
C PHE A 7 3.44 -1.39 6.29
N VAL A 8 3.79 -1.67 5.04
CA VAL A 8 3.73 -0.69 3.95
C VAL A 8 2.47 -0.95 3.14
N ILE A 9 1.68 0.10 2.95
CA ILE A 9 0.50 0.10 2.08
C ILE A 9 0.78 1.01 0.88
N GLU A 10 0.98 0.41 -0.29
CA GLU A 10 1.05 1.14 -1.55
C GLU A 10 -0.38 1.51 -1.98
N THR A 11 -0.64 2.79 -2.23
CA THR A 11 -1.91 3.26 -2.78
C THR A 11 -1.68 4.18 -3.96
N CYS A 12 -2.41 3.96 -5.04
CA CYS A 12 -2.48 4.88 -6.15
C CYS A 12 -2.86 6.31 -5.67
N ILE A 13 -2.07 7.31 -6.06
CA ILE A 13 -2.26 8.73 -5.76
C ILE A 13 -2.42 9.54 -7.05
N ASN A 14 -2.92 10.77 -6.95
CA ASN A 14 -3.11 11.67 -8.10
C ASN A 14 -3.93 11.01 -9.22
N CYS A 15 -5.06 10.39 -8.86
CA CYS A 15 -5.86 9.59 -9.81
C CYS A 15 -6.41 10.40 -10.99
N LYS A 16 -6.49 11.73 -10.81
CA LYS A 16 -6.95 12.67 -11.84
C LYS A 16 -5.99 12.75 -13.03
N ASP A 17 -4.69 12.57 -12.81
CA ASP A 17 -3.66 12.73 -13.84
C ASP A 17 -3.63 11.53 -14.82
N HIS A 18 -4.25 10.41 -14.43
CA HIS A 18 -4.32 9.19 -15.23
C HIS A 18 -5.77 8.68 -15.40
N VAL A 19 -6.74 9.60 -15.31
CA VAL A 19 -8.17 9.31 -15.48
C VAL A 19 -8.53 8.86 -16.89
N TRP A 20 -7.74 9.29 -17.88
CA TRP A 20 -8.01 9.04 -19.31
C TRP A 20 -8.11 7.55 -19.67
N ASN A 21 -7.48 6.67 -18.89
CA ASN A 21 -7.52 5.23 -19.09
C ASN A 21 -8.15 4.43 -17.96
N THR A 22 -8.46 5.07 -16.83
CA THR A 22 -8.80 4.33 -15.62
C THR A 22 -9.92 5.01 -14.86
N ARG A 23 -10.90 4.23 -14.39
CA ARG A 23 -11.96 4.70 -13.49
C ARG A 23 -11.50 4.64 -12.04
N HIS A 24 -10.31 5.20 -11.77
CA HIS A 24 -9.75 5.23 -10.42
C HIS A 24 -10.36 6.37 -9.61
N ASP A 25 -10.68 6.08 -8.35
CA ASP A 25 -11.20 7.04 -7.38
C ASP A 25 -10.25 7.11 -6.19
N GLU A 26 -9.53 8.21 -6.06
CA GLU A 26 -8.53 8.44 -5.02
C GLU A 26 -9.15 8.42 -3.61
N ALA A 27 -10.38 8.91 -3.46
CA ALA A 27 -11.08 8.87 -2.18
C ALA A 27 -11.29 7.42 -1.72
N LYS A 28 -11.56 6.52 -2.67
CA LYS A 28 -11.69 5.08 -2.40
C LYS A 28 -10.37 4.46 -1.94
N TYR A 29 -9.24 4.80 -2.57
CA TYR A 29 -7.93 4.34 -2.10
C TYR A 29 -7.65 4.81 -0.67
N GLN A 30 -7.97 6.07 -0.35
CA GLN A 30 -7.81 6.63 0.99
C GLN A 30 -8.71 5.97 2.04
N GLU A 31 -9.95 5.66 1.67
CA GLU A 31 -10.90 4.94 2.52
C GLU A 31 -10.37 3.55 2.87
N PHE A 32 -9.93 2.78 1.86
CA PHE A 32 -9.40 1.44 2.08
C PHE A 32 -8.07 1.45 2.83
N PHE A 33 -7.22 2.46 2.62
CA PHE A 33 -6.01 2.64 3.44
C PHE A 33 -6.37 2.76 4.92
N THR A 34 -7.28 3.67 5.25
CA THR A 34 -7.73 3.88 6.63
C THR A 34 -8.31 2.60 7.23
N LYS A 35 -9.22 1.92 6.50
CA LYS A 35 -9.86 0.68 6.98
C LYS A 35 -8.87 -0.46 7.21
N VAL A 36 -7.97 -0.70 6.26
CA VAL A 36 -6.94 -1.75 6.40
C VAL A 36 -5.99 -1.41 7.53
N SER A 37 -5.56 -0.15 7.61
CA SER A 37 -4.68 0.33 8.68
C SER A 37 -5.29 0.09 10.06
N THR A 38 -6.54 0.53 10.27
CA THR A 38 -7.26 0.31 11.53
C THR A 38 -7.43 -1.18 11.85
N ALA A 39 -7.75 -2.01 10.85
CA ALA A 39 -7.90 -3.45 11.07
C ALA A 39 -6.57 -4.12 11.49
N ILE A 40 -5.45 -3.70 10.89
CA ILE A 40 -4.11 -4.19 11.26
C ILE A 40 -3.77 -3.77 12.69
N THR A 41 -3.87 -2.48 13.02
CA THR A 41 -3.48 -1.97 14.36
C THR A 41 -4.40 -2.48 15.46
N SER A 42 -5.67 -2.77 15.16
CA SER A 42 -6.59 -3.40 16.12
C SER A 42 -6.19 -4.84 16.48
N ARG A 43 -5.50 -5.56 15.59
CA ARG A 43 -5.03 -6.94 15.83
C ARG A 43 -3.60 -6.99 16.35
N ILE A 44 -2.77 -6.05 15.91
CA ILE A 44 -1.36 -5.97 16.22
C ILE A 44 -1.10 -4.58 16.82
N PRO A 45 -1.28 -4.38 18.13
CA PRO A 45 -1.28 -3.05 18.75
C PRO A 45 0.04 -2.28 18.60
N ASN A 46 1.15 -2.98 18.38
CA ASN A 46 2.48 -2.42 18.14
C ASN A 46 2.83 -2.29 16.65
N ALA A 47 1.88 -2.49 15.75
CA ALA A 47 2.08 -2.30 14.32
C ALA A 47 2.01 -0.82 13.94
N LEU A 48 2.90 -0.43 13.03
CA LEU A 48 2.87 0.85 12.33
C LEU A 48 2.51 0.60 10.87
N THR A 49 1.66 1.45 10.30
CA THR A 49 1.28 1.41 8.89
C THR A 49 1.77 2.66 8.18
N MET A 50 2.44 2.48 7.04
CA MET A 50 3.02 3.57 6.25
C MET A 50 2.40 3.57 4.86
N ARG A 51 1.97 4.75 4.38
CA ARG A 51 1.38 4.91 3.04
C ARG A 51 2.45 5.38 2.06
N ASN A 52 2.77 4.56 1.05
CA ASN A 52 3.77 4.89 0.04
C ASN A 52 5.14 5.32 0.61
N GLN A 53 5.49 4.87 1.82
CA GLN A 53 6.77 5.17 2.45
C GLN A 53 7.43 3.86 2.87
N ILE A 54 8.66 3.64 2.40
CA ILE A 54 9.39 2.38 2.60
C ILE A 54 10.51 2.63 3.62
N PRO A 55 10.55 1.92 4.76
CA PRO A 55 11.68 1.99 5.68
C PRO A 55 13.01 1.72 4.98
N LYS A 56 14.07 2.48 5.30
CA LYS A 56 15.40 2.28 4.71
C LYS A 56 15.93 0.85 4.94
N SER A 57 15.59 0.23 6.08
CA SER A 57 15.93 -1.16 6.40
C SER A 57 15.26 -2.19 5.48
N TYR A 58 14.23 -1.81 4.73
CA TYR A 58 13.52 -2.69 3.80
C TYR A 58 14.06 -2.59 2.36
N LEU A 59 15.05 -1.72 2.10
CA LEU A 59 15.65 -1.55 0.78
C LEU A 59 16.24 -2.83 0.17
N PRO A 60 16.81 -3.79 0.94
CA PRO A 60 17.34 -5.03 0.36
C PRO A 60 16.29 -5.96 -0.28
N TYR A 61 14.99 -5.68 -0.12
CA TYR A 61 13.93 -6.52 -0.68
C TYR A 61 13.49 -6.04 -2.07
N ASP A 62 13.49 -6.95 -3.04
CA ASP A 62 13.17 -6.67 -4.46
C ASP A 62 11.72 -6.21 -4.72
N LEU A 63 10.84 -6.26 -3.73
CA LEU A 63 9.45 -5.85 -3.87
C LEU A 63 9.32 -4.34 -4.13
N TYR A 64 10.23 -3.54 -3.59
CA TYR A 64 10.12 -2.08 -3.60
C TYR A 64 10.82 -1.50 -4.82
N CYS A 65 10.03 -1.04 -5.78
CA CYS A 65 10.50 -0.34 -6.98
C CYS A 65 10.00 1.11 -6.99
N ASN A 66 10.63 1.93 -7.84
CA ASN A 66 10.29 3.34 -8.06
C ASN A 66 10.39 4.20 -6.78
N LEU A 67 11.47 4.02 -6.03
CA LEU A 67 11.76 4.84 -4.86
C LEU A 67 12.31 6.20 -5.30
N ILE A 68 11.87 7.26 -4.63
CA ILE A 68 12.45 8.58 -4.73
C ILE A 68 13.69 8.58 -3.82
N PRO A 69 14.90 8.84 -4.37
CA PRO A 69 16.11 8.96 -3.56
C PRO A 69 15.91 9.95 -2.42
N ASN A 70 16.47 9.61 -1.26
CA ASN A 70 16.39 10.45 -0.07
C ASN A 70 17.74 10.42 0.66
N ASP A 71 18.51 11.49 0.48
CA ASP A 71 19.84 11.65 1.06
C ASP A 71 19.82 12.14 2.52
N ASP A 72 18.66 12.51 3.05
CA ASP A 72 18.55 12.94 4.45
C ASP A 72 18.60 11.73 5.40
N GLU A 73 19.65 11.65 6.21
CA GLU A 73 19.85 10.60 7.22
C GLU A 73 18.79 10.64 8.33
N ASN A 74 18.19 11.81 8.61
CA ASN A 74 17.20 11.96 9.68
C ASN A 74 15.82 11.38 9.30
N VAL A 75 15.60 11.09 8.01
CA VAL A 75 14.36 10.53 7.52
C VAL A 75 14.57 9.02 7.31
N PRO A 76 13.95 8.14 8.12
CA PRO A 76 14.22 6.70 8.11
C PRO A 76 13.47 5.95 6.98
N PHE A 77 12.92 6.66 6.01
CA PHE A 77 12.13 6.09 4.91
C PHE A 77 12.43 6.76 3.56
N PHE A 78 12.16 6.01 2.49
CA PHE A 78 12.06 6.51 1.12
C PHE A 78 10.59 6.77 0.77
N GLN A 79 10.33 7.78 -0.04
CA GLN A 79 9.03 7.95 -0.67
C GLN A 79 8.94 7.02 -1.88
N GLN A 80 7.86 6.28 -2.00
CA GLN A 80 7.60 5.43 -3.17
C GLN A 80 6.67 6.16 -4.15
N VAL A 81 7.00 6.09 -5.44
CA VAL A 81 6.08 6.47 -6.52
C VAL A 81 5.12 5.30 -6.74
N ALA A 82 3.89 5.46 -6.27
CA ALA A 82 2.86 4.43 -6.39
C ALA A 82 2.51 4.14 -7.85
N ARG A 83 2.30 2.86 -8.17
CA ARG A 83 1.85 2.43 -9.49
C ARG A 83 0.39 2.81 -9.72
N THR A 84 0.04 3.13 -10.96
CA THR A 84 -1.34 3.41 -11.35
C THR A 84 -2.25 2.21 -11.04
N GLY A 85 -3.26 2.44 -10.21
CA GLY A 85 -4.26 1.44 -9.86
C GLY A 85 -3.87 0.49 -8.72
N SER A 86 -2.70 0.67 -8.11
CA SER A 86 -2.21 -0.23 -7.06
C SER A 86 -2.90 -0.01 -5.73
N PHE A 87 -3.19 -1.11 -5.06
CA PHE A 87 -3.48 -1.16 -3.64
C PHE A 87 -2.80 -2.42 -3.12
N GLU A 88 -1.65 -2.27 -2.49
CA GLU A 88 -0.77 -3.38 -2.13
C GLU A 88 -0.42 -3.27 -0.64
N VAL A 89 -0.39 -4.41 0.04
CA VAL A 89 -0.03 -4.47 1.46
C VAL A 89 1.15 -5.40 1.60
N SER A 90 2.22 -4.93 2.23
CA SER A 90 3.47 -5.67 2.38
C SER A 90 4.11 -5.47 3.75
N TYR A 91 4.95 -6.42 4.13
CA TYR A 91 5.70 -6.43 5.39
C TYR A 91 7.07 -7.04 5.13
N LYS A 92 8.16 -6.29 5.38
CA LYS A 92 9.55 -6.75 5.13
C LYS A 92 9.76 -7.38 3.75
N GLY A 93 9.19 -6.78 2.70
CA GLY A 93 9.31 -7.30 1.33
C GLY A 93 8.39 -8.49 1.00
N LEU A 94 7.60 -8.95 1.96
CA LEU A 94 6.60 -10.00 1.78
C LEU A 94 5.28 -9.36 1.31
N LEU A 95 4.84 -9.68 0.09
CA LEU A 95 3.57 -9.18 -0.45
C LEU A 95 2.39 -9.98 0.11
N ILE A 96 1.56 -9.33 0.92
CA ILE A 96 0.43 -9.95 1.64
C ILE A 96 -0.86 -9.89 0.79
N PHE A 97 -1.07 -8.74 0.14
CA PHE A 97 -2.23 -8.49 -0.70
C PHE A 97 -1.84 -7.63 -1.90
N SER A 98 -2.44 -7.92 -3.06
CA SER A 98 -2.25 -7.19 -4.30
C SER A 98 -3.56 -7.00 -5.05
N LYS A 99 -4.02 -5.76 -5.16
CA LYS A 99 -5.16 -5.42 -6.00
C LYS A 99 -4.84 -5.60 -7.48
N LEU A 100 -3.59 -5.36 -7.91
CA LEU A 100 -3.22 -5.57 -9.31
C LEU A 100 -3.19 -7.05 -9.69
N GLN A 101 -2.75 -7.94 -8.79
CA GLN A 101 -2.80 -9.39 -9.05
C GLN A 101 -4.22 -9.95 -8.94
N GLY A 102 -5.01 -9.48 -7.97
CA GLY A 102 -6.35 -10.02 -7.70
C GLY A 102 -7.47 -9.39 -8.55
N GLY A 103 -7.36 -8.11 -8.89
CA GLY A 103 -8.41 -7.35 -9.56
C GLY A 103 -9.58 -6.94 -8.65
N TYR A 104 -9.46 -7.07 -7.32
CA TYR A 104 -10.52 -6.75 -6.36
C TYR A 104 -10.01 -5.88 -5.20
N TRP A 105 -10.95 -5.21 -4.52
CA TRP A 105 -10.66 -4.44 -3.30
C TRP A 105 -10.49 -5.37 -2.09
N PRO A 106 -9.60 -5.06 -1.14
CA PRO A 106 -9.29 -5.97 -0.05
C PRO A 106 -10.49 -6.15 0.88
N ASN A 107 -10.66 -7.39 1.37
CA ASN A 107 -11.42 -7.61 2.60
C ASN A 107 -10.48 -7.25 3.77
N CYS A 108 -10.76 -6.12 4.44
CA CYS A 108 -9.87 -5.53 5.43
C CYS A 108 -9.57 -6.48 6.60
N GLU A 109 -10.58 -7.23 7.06
CA GLU A 109 -10.41 -8.22 8.13
C GLU A 109 -9.51 -9.39 7.72
N LEU A 110 -9.69 -9.92 6.52
CA LEU A 110 -8.85 -11.01 6.02
C LEU A 110 -7.40 -10.58 5.80
N VAL A 111 -7.18 -9.34 5.32
CA VAL A 111 -5.83 -8.78 5.19
C VAL A 111 -5.17 -8.64 6.56
N ALA A 112 -5.88 -8.11 7.55
CA ALA A 112 -5.35 -7.95 8.90
C ALA A 112 -5.07 -9.30 9.59
N GLN A 113 -5.92 -10.31 9.40
CA GLN A 113 -5.66 -11.69 9.86
C GLN A 113 -4.40 -12.28 9.25
N LYS A 114 -4.16 -12.06 7.94
CA LYS A 114 -2.92 -12.49 7.29
C LYS A 114 -1.69 -11.77 7.84
N CYS A 115 -1.80 -10.46 8.09
CA CYS A 115 -0.73 -9.68 8.71
C CYS A 115 -0.34 -10.25 10.08
N GLU A 116 -1.35 -10.53 10.92
CA GLU A 116 -1.17 -11.15 12.24
C GLU A 116 -0.53 -12.54 12.14
N ALA A 117 -1.01 -13.36 11.20
CA ALA A 117 -0.46 -14.69 10.98
C ALA A 117 1.01 -14.66 10.51
N ILE A 118 1.37 -13.74 9.62
CA ILE A 118 2.77 -13.58 9.15
C ILE A 118 3.68 -13.18 10.29
N VAL A 119 3.29 -12.18 11.11
CA VAL A 119 4.09 -11.73 12.25
C VAL A 119 4.30 -12.87 13.24
N ARG A 120 3.24 -13.61 13.58
CA ARG A 120 3.32 -14.76 14.49
C ARG A 120 4.21 -15.86 13.91
N ASP A 121 3.99 -16.24 12.65
CA ASP A 121 4.69 -17.34 12.02
C ASP A 121 6.18 -17.01 11.79
N GLU A 122 6.51 -15.75 11.45
CA GLU A 122 7.90 -15.26 11.40
C GLU A 122 8.57 -15.35 12.78
N ALA A 123 7.90 -14.92 13.85
CA ALA A 123 8.43 -14.98 15.22
C ALA A 123 8.67 -16.42 15.71
N GLU A 124 7.89 -17.37 15.22
CA GLU A 124 8.02 -18.80 15.52
C GLU A 124 8.96 -19.54 14.53
N GLY A 125 9.48 -18.87 13.51
CA GLY A 125 10.32 -19.49 12.47
C GLY A 125 9.56 -20.47 11.56
N ARG A 126 8.24 -20.30 11.42
CA ARG A 126 7.39 -21.06 10.49
C ARG A 126 7.44 -20.48 9.07
N ASP A 127 7.06 -21.30 8.10
CA ASP A 127 6.90 -20.85 6.72
C ASP A 127 5.74 -19.86 6.59
N VAL A 128 6.04 -18.64 6.15
CA VAL A 128 5.08 -17.55 5.93
C VAL A 128 4.49 -17.55 4.51
N SER A 129 5.02 -18.36 3.60
CA SER A 129 4.67 -18.35 2.16
C SER A 129 3.16 -18.57 1.91
N VAL A 130 2.50 -19.33 2.80
CA VAL A 130 1.08 -19.66 2.74
C VAL A 130 0.16 -18.43 2.89
N HIS A 131 0.66 -17.36 3.51
CA HIS A 131 -0.12 -16.13 3.76
C HIS A 131 0.01 -15.10 2.64
N LEU A 132 1.03 -15.24 1.79
CA LEU A 132 1.37 -14.28 0.75
C LEU A 132 0.32 -14.20 -0.36
N ALA A 133 0.35 -13.08 -1.10
CA ALA A 133 -0.47 -12.90 -2.28
C ALA A 133 -0.16 -14.00 -3.33
N GLY A 134 -1.21 -14.54 -3.96
CA GLY A 134 -1.09 -15.65 -4.91
C GLY A 134 -1.05 -17.05 -4.29
N SER A 135 -0.73 -17.20 -3.00
CA SER A 135 -0.66 -18.50 -2.31
C SER A 135 -2.01 -19.06 -1.88
N SER A 136 -3.08 -18.28 -1.98
CA SER A 136 -4.42 -18.80 -1.67
C SER A 136 -4.69 -19.98 -2.59
N PRO A 137 -4.96 -21.19 -2.07
CA PRO A 137 -5.24 -22.35 -2.90
C PRO A 137 -6.44 -21.96 -3.73
N ASN A 138 -6.20 -21.62 -5.00
CA ASN A 138 -7.23 -21.14 -5.91
C ASN A 138 -8.36 -22.14 -5.80
N LYS A 139 -9.41 -21.77 -5.05
CA LYS A 139 -10.52 -22.65 -4.70
C LYS A 139 -10.99 -23.16 -6.03
N GLY A 140 -10.71 -24.43 -6.29
CA GLY A 140 -10.57 -24.96 -7.63
C GLY A 140 -11.64 -24.36 -8.51
N VAL A 141 -11.23 -23.43 -9.39
CA VAL A 141 -11.85 -23.40 -10.70
C VAL A 141 -11.49 -24.79 -11.19
N LYS A 142 -12.38 -25.75 -10.91
CA LYS A 142 -12.39 -27.05 -11.55
C LYS A 142 -12.23 -26.63 -12.98
N LYS A 143 -11.05 -26.83 -13.57
CA LYS A 143 -10.84 -26.65 -15.01
C LYS A 143 -12.07 -27.34 -15.56
N MET A 144 -13.04 -26.57 -16.07
CA MET A 144 -14.23 -27.15 -16.67
C MET A 144 -13.59 -28.09 -17.66
N ARG A 145 -13.68 -29.40 -17.37
CA ARG A 145 -13.13 -30.43 -18.23
C ARG A 145 -13.74 -30.05 -19.55
N LYS A 146 -12.89 -29.59 -20.49
CA LYS A 146 -13.26 -29.29 -21.85
C LYS A 146 -14.07 -30.51 -22.26
N THR A 147 -15.40 -30.37 -22.26
CA THR A 147 -16.26 -31.43 -22.73
C THR A 147 -15.75 -31.68 -24.13
N LYS A 148 -15.46 -32.95 -24.42
CA LYS A 148 -15.07 -33.40 -25.76
C LYS A 148 -15.93 -32.62 -26.76
N PRO A 149 -15.35 -32.00 -27.81
CA PRO A 149 -16.15 -31.36 -28.83
C PRO A 149 -17.15 -32.40 -29.32
N THR A 150 -18.43 -32.21 -28.98
CA THR A 150 -19.51 -32.93 -29.64
C THR A 150 -19.38 -32.53 -31.11
N ALA A 151 -19.23 -33.53 -31.98
CA ALA A 151 -19.07 -33.32 -33.40
C ALA A 151 -20.14 -32.33 -33.90
N PRO A 152 -19.76 -31.36 -34.75
CA PRO A 152 -20.75 -30.46 -35.33
C PRO A 152 -21.79 -31.31 -36.12
N PRO A 153 -23.09 -31.02 -36.00
CA PRO A 153 -24.06 -31.59 -36.92
C PRO A 153 -23.65 -31.18 -38.34
N GLN A 154 -23.48 -32.17 -39.22
CA GLN A 154 -23.16 -31.98 -40.62
C GLN A 154 -24.22 -31.06 -41.24
N GLN A 155 -23.86 -29.81 -41.52
CA GLN A 155 -24.63 -28.97 -42.42
C GLN A 155 -24.19 -29.26 -43.86
N PRO A 156 -25.13 -29.27 -44.82
CA PRO A 156 -24.83 -29.54 -46.21
C PRO A 156 -23.87 -28.47 -46.78
N VAL A 157 -22.84 -28.98 -47.43
CA VAL A 157 -21.76 -28.24 -48.10
C VAL A 157 -22.35 -27.25 -49.10
N LYS A 158 -22.21 -25.95 -48.82
CA LYS A 158 -22.26 -24.92 -49.87
C LYS A 158 -20.84 -24.69 -50.34
N GLN A 159 -20.58 -25.01 -51.60
CA GLN A 159 -19.35 -24.68 -52.31
C GLN A 159 -19.10 -23.17 -52.20
N PHE A 160 -18.05 -22.81 -51.48
CA PHE A 160 -17.50 -21.46 -51.51
C PHE A 160 -16.42 -21.44 -52.58
N VAL A 161 -16.58 -20.52 -53.54
CA VAL A 161 -15.62 -20.22 -54.60
C VAL A 161 -14.39 -19.59 -53.94
N GLU A 162 -13.24 -20.20 -54.17
CA GLU A 162 -11.92 -19.73 -53.77
C GLU A 162 -11.62 -18.46 -54.57
N GLN A 163 -11.63 -17.31 -53.91
CA GLN A 163 -11.25 -16.04 -54.50
C GLN A 163 -9.88 -15.65 -53.93
N ASP A 164 -8.86 -15.80 -54.78
CA ASP A 164 -7.47 -15.38 -54.57
C ASP A 164 -7.41 -13.96 -53.99
N GLN A 165 -6.96 -13.83 -52.75
CA GLN A 165 -6.52 -12.55 -52.20
C GLN A 165 -5.01 -12.41 -52.39
N PRO A 166 -4.53 -11.27 -52.92
CA PRO A 166 -3.10 -11.02 -53.06
C PRO A 166 -2.43 -10.84 -51.69
N LEU A 167 -1.25 -11.44 -51.56
CA LEU A 167 -0.31 -11.27 -50.45
C LEU A 167 -0.15 -9.78 -50.08
N ARG A 168 -0.61 -9.41 -48.88
CA ARG A 168 -0.19 -8.16 -48.25
C ARG A 168 1.27 -8.28 -47.84
N GLN A 169 2.11 -7.48 -48.49
CA GLN A 169 3.50 -7.29 -48.12
C GLN A 169 3.57 -6.68 -46.71
N ALA A 170 4.45 -7.24 -45.87
CA ALA A 170 4.71 -6.75 -44.54
C ALA A 170 5.46 -5.41 -44.64
N GLU A 171 4.89 -4.35 -44.07
CA GLU A 171 5.59 -3.08 -43.89
C GLU A 171 6.50 -3.14 -42.66
N PRO A 172 7.69 -2.52 -42.71
CA PRO A 172 8.60 -2.45 -41.58
C PRO A 172 8.10 -1.46 -40.52
N VAL A 173 7.80 -1.97 -39.33
CA VAL A 173 7.55 -1.18 -38.11
C VAL A 173 8.89 -0.65 -37.58
N GLN A 174 9.37 0.45 -38.17
CA GLN A 174 10.47 1.24 -37.62
C GLN A 174 10.21 2.73 -37.89
N GLN A 175 9.43 3.38 -37.01
CA GLN A 175 9.54 4.82 -36.66
C GLN A 175 8.34 5.27 -35.81
N GLN A 176 8.27 4.83 -34.54
CA GLN A 176 7.36 5.49 -33.58
C GLN A 176 7.91 5.56 -32.15
N GLN A 177 9.23 5.48 -31.98
CA GLN A 177 9.89 5.64 -30.67
C GLN A 177 10.80 6.88 -30.54
N GLN A 178 10.84 7.79 -31.53
CA GLN A 178 11.69 9.00 -31.45
C GLN A 178 10.95 10.34 -31.29
N GLN A 179 9.63 10.36 -31.08
CA GLN A 179 8.88 11.62 -30.86
C GLN A 179 8.39 11.87 -29.42
N GLN A 180 8.83 11.09 -28.42
CA GLN A 180 8.55 11.40 -27.01
C GLN A 180 9.74 11.99 -26.22
N GLN A 181 10.88 12.25 -26.87
CA GLN A 181 11.95 13.05 -26.28
C GLN A 181 12.16 14.32 -27.09
N GLN A 182 11.23 15.28 -26.92
CA GLN A 182 11.49 16.71 -27.07
C GLN A 182 10.17 17.46 -26.85
N GLN A 183 9.91 17.87 -25.61
CA GLN A 183 9.33 19.18 -25.32
C GLN A 183 9.85 19.72 -23.99
N PRO A 184 9.97 21.05 -23.86
CA PRO A 184 11.12 21.69 -23.24
C PRO A 184 10.87 22.15 -21.81
N ALA A 185 11.97 22.27 -21.08
CA ALA A 185 12.10 23.06 -19.87
C ALA A 185 11.81 24.55 -20.15
N GLN A 186 10.55 24.96 -20.12
CA GLN A 186 10.13 26.36 -20.03
C GLN A 186 8.77 26.44 -19.32
N GLN A 187 8.76 26.30 -17.99
CA GLN A 187 7.66 26.76 -17.14
C GLN A 187 8.07 26.88 -15.66
N GLN A 188 9.29 27.38 -15.42
CA GLN A 188 9.73 27.78 -14.08
C GLN A 188 10.40 29.17 -14.13
N SER A 189 9.62 30.18 -14.51
CA SER A 189 9.99 31.57 -14.30
C SER A 189 8.77 32.49 -14.38
N GLU A 190 7.70 32.22 -13.62
CA GLU A 190 6.57 33.17 -13.52
C GLU A 190 5.69 33.02 -12.26
N GLN A 191 6.27 32.58 -11.13
CA GLN A 191 5.58 32.57 -9.82
C GLN A 191 6.44 33.11 -8.67
N GLN A 192 7.26 34.13 -8.94
CA GLN A 192 7.89 34.96 -7.90
C GLN A 192 7.65 36.44 -8.21
N GLN A 193 6.40 36.88 -8.14
CA GLN A 193 6.02 38.29 -7.95
C GLN A 193 4.50 38.38 -7.82
N GLN A 194 4.00 38.19 -6.59
CA GLN A 194 2.72 38.70 -6.08
C GLN A 194 2.43 38.04 -4.72
N ASP A 195 2.95 38.59 -3.62
CA ASP A 195 2.17 38.86 -2.39
C ASP A 195 3.06 39.56 -1.34
N GLU A 196 3.40 40.83 -1.59
CA GLU A 196 3.66 41.76 -0.49
C GLU A 196 2.42 42.62 -0.31
N THR A 197 1.39 42.04 0.30
CA THR A 197 0.32 42.83 0.89
C THR A 197 0.76 43.26 2.30
N PRO A 198 0.77 44.57 2.60
CA PRO A 198 1.08 45.04 3.95
C PRO A 198 -0.01 44.57 4.92
N ILE A 199 0.41 43.82 5.94
CA ILE A 199 -0.40 43.44 7.09
C ILE A 199 -0.83 44.73 7.81
N MET A 200 -2.00 45.25 7.47
CA MET A 200 -2.70 46.21 8.30
C MET A 200 -3.13 45.52 9.59
N LEU A 201 -2.41 45.82 10.67
CA LEU A 201 -2.80 45.57 12.06
C LEU A 201 -4.18 46.19 12.32
N LYS A 202 -5.25 45.43 12.10
CA LYS A 202 -6.55 45.73 12.71
C LYS A 202 -6.42 45.40 14.20
N LYS A 203 -6.38 46.45 15.02
CA LYS A 203 -6.57 46.39 16.48
C LYS A 203 -7.93 45.74 16.76
N GLY A 204 -7.93 44.41 16.87
CA GLY A 204 -9.04 43.61 17.35
C GLY A 204 -9.02 43.61 18.86
N THR A 205 -10.12 44.07 19.44
CA THR A 205 -10.42 44.13 20.86
C THR A 205 -10.10 42.81 21.56
N PHE A 206 -9.14 42.85 22.48
CA PHE A 206 -8.83 41.76 23.40
C PHE A 206 -10.00 41.57 24.37
N ILE A 207 -10.88 40.62 24.08
CA ILE A 207 -11.88 40.15 25.05
C ILE A 207 -11.16 39.18 25.98
N GLN A 208 -10.93 39.61 27.21
CA GLN A 208 -10.43 38.76 28.28
C GLN A 208 -11.37 37.55 28.46
N PRO A 209 -10.87 36.30 28.46
CA PRO A 209 -11.65 35.19 28.96
C PRO A 209 -11.88 35.40 30.48
N LYS A 210 -13.15 35.44 30.88
CA LYS A 210 -13.55 35.39 32.29
C LYS A 210 -12.89 34.18 32.97
N PRO A 211 -12.30 34.34 34.17
CA PRO A 211 -11.85 33.21 34.96
C PRO A 211 -13.06 32.36 35.33
N GLN A 212 -13.13 31.13 34.80
CA GLN A 212 -14.04 30.13 35.34
C GLN A 212 -13.52 29.69 36.70
N VAL A 213 -14.39 29.84 37.69
CA VAL A 213 -14.23 29.39 39.07
C VAL A 213 -14.07 27.87 39.03
N VAL A 214 -12.85 27.40 39.28
CA VAL A 214 -12.58 25.97 39.52
C VAL A 214 -13.03 25.67 40.94
N GLU A 215 -14.24 25.14 41.08
CA GLU A 215 -14.71 24.59 42.35
C GLU A 215 -13.91 23.33 42.71
N LYS A 216 -13.44 23.35 43.96
CA LYS A 216 -12.86 22.22 44.69
C LYS A 216 -13.79 21.01 44.64
N MET A 217 -13.29 19.89 44.12
CA MET A 217 -13.62 18.58 44.68
C MET A 217 -12.35 17.95 45.25
N LYS A 218 -12.27 18.03 46.59
CA LYS A 218 -11.46 17.15 47.41
C LYS A 218 -12.14 15.78 47.44
N SER A 219 -11.34 14.73 47.36
CA SER A 219 -11.22 13.66 48.37
C SER A 219 -11.20 12.24 47.79
N MET A 220 -10.20 11.48 48.28
CA MET A 220 -10.17 10.02 48.47
C MET A 220 -10.08 9.17 47.19
N THR A 221 -9.16 8.21 47.04
CA THR A 221 -8.62 7.26 48.01
C THR A 221 -7.17 6.87 47.69
N LYS A 222 -6.46 6.52 48.76
CA LYS A 222 -5.22 5.72 48.78
C LYS A 222 -5.50 4.33 48.23
N GLU A 223 -4.60 3.76 47.42
CA GLU A 223 -4.14 2.39 47.66
C GLU A 223 -2.77 2.14 47.01
N THR A 224 -1.83 1.84 47.88
CA THR A 224 -0.52 1.23 47.66
C THR A 224 -0.64 -0.10 46.93
N ASN A 225 0.21 -0.35 45.94
CA ASN A 225 0.57 -1.72 45.59
C ASN A 225 2.08 -1.81 45.34
N GLU A 226 2.80 -2.06 46.42
CA GLU A 226 4.13 -2.68 46.37
C GLU A 226 3.97 -4.08 45.79
N ASN A 227 4.69 -4.41 44.72
CA ASN A 227 4.90 -5.82 44.43
C ASN A 227 6.31 -6.13 43.93
N LYS A 228 7.07 -6.68 44.89
CA LYS A 228 8.03 -7.78 44.78
C LYS A 228 9.06 -7.76 43.64
N ILE A 229 10.25 -7.29 44.03
CA ILE A 229 11.54 -7.77 43.52
C ILE A 229 11.67 -9.26 43.85
N VAL A 230 11.62 -10.13 42.84
CA VAL A 230 12.04 -11.53 42.96
C VAL A 230 13.52 -11.61 42.57
N LYS A 231 14.36 -11.77 43.58
CA LYS A 231 15.79 -12.05 43.46
C LYS A 231 15.96 -13.55 43.15
N VAL A 232 16.16 -13.91 41.89
CA VAL A 232 16.53 -15.29 41.52
C VAL A 232 18.05 -15.38 41.53
N GLY A 233 18.59 -15.99 42.59
CA GLY A 233 19.95 -16.49 42.63
C GLY A 233 19.92 -18.02 42.69
N SER A 234 20.64 -18.67 41.78
CA SER A 234 21.35 -19.95 41.99
C SER A 234 21.98 -20.37 40.65
N HIS A 235 23.32 -20.37 40.57
CA HIS A 235 24.17 -21.52 40.82
C HIS A 235 24.00 -22.64 39.78
N LEU A 236 24.93 -22.72 38.83
CA LEU A 236 25.30 -24.00 38.22
C LEU A 236 26.80 -24.03 37.95
N LYS A 237 27.36 -25.15 38.37
CA LYS A 237 28.77 -25.43 38.60
C LYS A 237 29.47 -25.78 37.28
N SER A 238 30.73 -25.39 37.23
CA SER A 238 31.79 -25.97 36.42
C SER A 238 31.99 -27.46 36.71
N SER A 239 32.11 -28.28 35.68
CA SER A 239 32.95 -29.48 35.64
C SER A 239 33.43 -29.67 34.21
#